data_AF-W7ISZ8-F1
#
_entry.id   AF-W7ISZ8-F1
#
_cell.length_a   1.000
_cell.length_b   1.000
_cell.length_c   1.000
_cell.angle_alpha   90.00
_cell.angle_beta   90.00
_cell.angle_gamma   90.00
#
_symmetry.space_group_name_H-M   'P 1'
#
loop_
_entity.id
_entity.type
_entity.pdbx_description
1 polymer ?
#
loop_
_entity_poly.entity_id
_entity_poly.type
_entity_poly.pdbx_seq_one_letter_code
_entity_poly.pdbx_strand_id
1 'polypeptide(L)'
;MGMLDIFLAFLILASFACVLVDRDQVRSRLAVATAEGWVTESKYGPRLGVRWWRLGAGVLLGLACGVKWSGMYYIAAFGLLTVMFDVAARRAAGVRHPWRGAIVRDVLPGLWAFVVLGVVAYLSTWWAWFGSETAIDRTLVATTGTDPLSVARGALGSLFQYSTHVLDFHASLVTKPGQQHPWESKPWTWPMSLRPMLYYYEGGTTGCGEARCVSATMLIGTPALWWLSLPVLAWGLWRMFARLDWRYAAVVVGYLTGLLPWFATLDRQMYFFYATPMAAFLVLGITLCLGQVLGAARAGAERRGTGLLVVALYVGLVVANFVWLWPILNGDPITESRWQAELWLPSWR
;
A
#
# COMPACT_ATOMS: atom_id res chain seq x y z
N MET A 1 7.60 15.92 8.03
CA MET A 1 6.99 14.57 8.01
C MET A 1 8.08 13.50 7.98
N GLY A 2 8.39 12.89 9.13
CA GLY A 2 9.45 11.90 9.28
C GLY A 2 8.93 10.58 9.82
N MET A 3 8.26 9.78 8.98
CA MET A 3 8.03 8.36 9.28
C MET A 3 8.22 7.50 8.04
N LEU A 4 8.68 6.27 8.30
CA LEU A 4 9.01 5.26 7.29
C LEU A 4 7.84 4.89 6.38
N ASP A 5 6.59 5.18 6.79
CA ASP A 5 5.36 4.85 6.06
C ASP A 5 5.27 5.45 4.65
N ILE A 6 5.88 6.62 4.40
CA ILE A 6 5.86 7.22 3.06
C ILE A 6 6.70 6.41 2.07
N PHE A 7 7.84 5.86 2.51
CA PHE A 7 8.67 4.98 1.69
C PHE A 7 7.98 3.64 1.45
N LEU A 8 7.30 3.10 2.48
CA LEU A 8 6.47 1.91 2.35
C LEU A 8 5.38 2.11 1.29
N ALA A 9 4.62 3.20 1.39
CA ALA A 9 3.56 3.53 0.43
C ALA A 9 4.09 3.70 -1.00
N PHE A 10 5.24 4.37 -1.16
CA PHE A 10 5.90 4.51 -2.46
C PHE A 10 6.26 3.15 -3.07
N LEU A 11 6.94 2.28 -2.30
CA LEU A 11 7.38 0.97 -2.79
C LEU A 11 6.19 0.05 -3.13
N ILE A 12 5.13 0.09 -2.32
CA ILE A 12 3.88 -0.64 -2.60
C ILE A 12 3.22 -0.14 -3.87
N LEU A 13 3.10 1.18 -4.05
CA LEU A 13 2.49 1.77 -5.25
C LEU A 13 3.33 1.49 -6.51
N ALA A 14 4.66 1.56 -6.41
CA ALA A 14 5.56 1.22 -7.50
C ALA A 14 5.45 -0.28 -7.87
N SER A 15 5.37 -1.17 -6.86
CA SER A 15 5.13 -2.58 -7.10
C SER A 15 3.77 -2.82 -7.76
N PHE A 16 2.74 -2.09 -7.33
CA PHE A 16 1.41 -2.17 -7.93
C PHE A 16 1.44 -1.80 -9.42
N ALA A 17 2.13 -0.70 -9.77
CA ALA A 17 2.35 -0.31 -11.16
C ALA A 17 3.05 -1.42 -11.97
N CYS A 18 4.09 -2.04 -11.41
CA CYS A 18 4.77 -3.17 -12.05
C CYS A 18 3.81 -4.35 -12.30
N VAL A 19 2.94 -4.69 -11.34
CA VAL A 19 1.91 -5.74 -11.49
C VAL A 19 0.92 -5.41 -12.63
N LEU A 20 0.52 -4.14 -12.76
CA LEU A 20 -0.38 -3.72 -13.83
C LEU A 20 0.29 -3.80 -15.22
N VAL A 21 1.54 -3.33 -15.33
CA VAL A 21 2.29 -3.41 -16.60
C VAL A 21 2.57 -4.86 -16.99
N ASP A 22 2.90 -5.71 -16.01
CA ASP A 22 3.08 -7.16 -16.21
C ASP A 22 1.81 -7.83 -16.77
N ARG A 23 0.64 -7.47 -16.22
CA ARG A 23 -0.66 -7.93 -16.72
C ARG A 23 -0.87 -7.57 -18.19
N ASP A 24 -0.63 -6.32 -18.56
CA ASP A 24 -0.86 -5.83 -19.92
C ASP A 24 0.12 -6.45 -20.92
N GLN A 25 1.39 -6.59 -20.52
CA GLN A 25 2.40 -7.29 -21.30
C GLN A 25 2.03 -8.75 -21.56
N VAL A 26 1.52 -9.47 -20.56
CA VAL A 26 1.09 -10.86 -20.76
C VAL A 26 -0.10 -10.98 -21.68
N ARG A 27 -1.08 -10.07 -21.57
CA ARG A 27 -2.22 -10.05 -22.49
C ARG A 27 -1.78 -9.78 -23.92
N SER A 28 -0.83 -8.85 -24.13
CA SER A 28 -0.25 -8.58 -25.45
C SER A 28 0.46 -9.80 -26.02
N ARG A 29 1.32 -10.49 -25.24
CA ARG A 29 2.02 -11.70 -25.67
C ARG A 29 1.06 -12.85 -26.02
N LEU A 30 -0.02 -13.03 -25.24
CA LEU A 30 -1.04 -14.02 -25.53
C LEU A 30 -1.88 -13.67 -26.76
N ALA A 31 -2.12 -12.38 -27.03
CA ALA A 31 -2.81 -11.95 -28.24
C ALA A 31 -2.01 -12.30 -29.51
N VAL A 32 -0.68 -12.12 -29.48
CA VAL A 32 0.21 -12.58 -30.56
C VAL A 32 0.09 -14.10 -30.75
N ALA A 33 0.13 -14.87 -29.65
CA ALA A 33 -0.02 -16.32 -29.70
C ALA A 33 -1.33 -16.79 -30.32
N THR A 34 -2.42 -16.07 -30.05
CA THR A 34 -3.73 -16.34 -30.64
C THR A 34 -3.76 -15.96 -32.13
N ALA A 35 -3.20 -14.80 -32.50
CA ALA A 35 -3.17 -14.33 -33.89
C ALA A 35 -2.32 -15.25 -34.80
N GLU A 36 -1.21 -15.77 -34.28
CA GLU A 36 -0.31 -16.67 -35.00
C GLU A 36 -0.70 -18.15 -34.89
N GLY A 37 -1.76 -18.48 -34.14
CA GLY A 37 -2.36 -19.81 -34.12
C GLY A 37 -1.72 -20.86 -33.21
N TRP A 38 -0.69 -20.51 -32.42
CA TRP A 38 0.03 -21.46 -31.56
C TRP A 38 -0.40 -21.44 -30.08
N VAL A 39 -1.43 -20.67 -29.72
CA VAL A 39 -1.95 -20.61 -28.33
C VAL A 39 -2.40 -21.97 -27.77
N THR A 40 -2.83 -22.90 -28.65
CA THR A 40 -3.36 -24.23 -28.29
C THR A 40 -2.37 -25.38 -28.48
N GLU A 41 -1.13 -25.14 -28.92
CA GLU A 41 -0.11 -26.20 -29.11
C GLU A 41 0.16 -27.00 -27.82
N SER A 42 -0.04 -26.36 -26.67
CA SER A 42 0.02 -26.98 -25.36
C SER A 42 -1.34 -26.84 -24.68
N LYS A 43 -1.80 -27.90 -24.01
CA LYS A 43 -3.02 -27.88 -23.18
C LYS A 43 -2.99 -26.83 -22.05
N TYR A 44 -1.80 -26.33 -21.72
CA TYR A 44 -1.53 -25.30 -20.72
C TYR A 44 -1.32 -23.89 -21.32
N GLY A 45 -1.37 -23.77 -22.64
CA GLY A 45 -0.98 -22.57 -23.38
C GLY A 45 0.55 -22.40 -23.47
N PRO A 46 1.00 -21.30 -24.09
CA PRO A 46 2.41 -21.07 -24.34
C PRO A 46 3.20 -20.65 -23.09
N ARG A 47 4.54 -20.75 -23.18
CA ARG A 47 5.46 -20.10 -22.25
C ARG A 47 5.60 -18.63 -22.65
N LEU A 48 5.57 -17.73 -21.68
CA LEU A 48 5.60 -16.29 -21.93
C LEU A 48 6.99 -15.67 -21.74
N GLY A 49 8.03 -16.50 -21.56
CA GLY A 49 9.40 -16.04 -21.29
C GLY A 49 9.53 -15.31 -19.95
N VAL A 50 10.57 -14.50 -19.82
CA VAL A 50 10.85 -13.73 -18.60
C VAL A 50 9.83 -12.60 -18.42
N ARG A 51 9.38 -12.42 -17.17
CA ARG A 51 8.43 -11.38 -16.76
C ARG A 51 9.13 -10.31 -15.94
N TRP A 52 9.87 -9.42 -16.61
CA TRP A 52 10.72 -8.41 -15.95
C TRP A 52 9.95 -7.52 -14.96
N TRP A 53 8.73 -7.12 -15.32
CA TRP A 53 7.87 -6.33 -14.43
C TRP A 53 7.44 -7.10 -13.18
N ARG A 54 7.21 -8.42 -13.28
CA ARG A 54 6.95 -9.26 -12.12
C ARG A 54 8.17 -9.37 -11.20
N LEU A 55 9.37 -9.49 -11.76
CA LEU A 55 10.62 -9.48 -10.98
C LEU A 55 10.81 -8.14 -10.27
N GLY A 56 10.57 -7.02 -10.98
CA GLY A 56 10.60 -5.67 -10.40
C GLY A 56 9.59 -5.50 -9.25
N ALA A 57 8.37 -6.02 -9.41
CA ALA A 57 7.37 -6.02 -8.33
C ALA A 57 7.88 -6.78 -7.09
N GLY A 58 8.47 -7.96 -7.27
CA GLY A 58 9.06 -8.74 -6.19
C GLY A 58 10.18 -8.01 -5.44
N VAL A 59 11.10 -7.39 -6.16
CA VAL A 59 12.19 -6.58 -5.58
C VAL A 59 11.61 -5.41 -4.77
N LEU A 60 10.66 -4.66 -5.33
CA LEU A 60 10.04 -3.51 -4.67
C LEU A 60 9.30 -3.91 -3.39
N LEU A 61 8.62 -5.07 -3.37
CA LEU A 61 7.97 -5.58 -2.16
C LEU A 61 8.98 -6.11 -1.14
N GLY A 62 10.10 -6.69 -1.56
CA GLY A 62 11.20 -7.05 -0.66
C GLY A 62 11.81 -5.82 0.02
N LEU A 63 12.02 -4.74 -0.73
CA LEU A 63 12.42 -3.44 -0.18
C LEU A 63 11.34 -2.88 0.76
N ALA A 64 10.06 -3.04 0.41
CA ALA A 64 8.94 -2.61 1.27
C ALA A 64 8.96 -3.35 2.62
N CYS A 65 9.24 -4.66 2.62
CA CYS A 65 9.47 -5.45 3.84
C CYS A 65 10.67 -4.94 4.66
N GLY A 66 11.70 -4.43 4.00
CA GLY A 66 12.85 -3.79 4.66
C GLY A 66 12.48 -2.47 5.36
N VAL A 67 11.46 -1.75 4.87
CA VAL A 67 10.91 -0.57 5.53
C VAL A 67 9.98 -0.95 6.68
N LYS A 68 9.00 -1.83 6.42
CA LYS A 68 8.08 -2.40 7.42
C LYS A 68 7.62 -3.79 7.01
N TRP A 69 7.51 -4.70 7.97
CA TRP A 69 7.06 -6.08 7.72
C TRP A 69 5.62 -6.20 7.19
N SER A 70 4.80 -5.16 7.33
CA SER A 70 3.47 -5.10 6.69
C SER A 70 3.53 -5.17 5.15
N GLY A 71 4.68 -4.92 4.53
CA GLY A 71 4.91 -5.20 3.11
C GLY A 71 4.67 -6.67 2.72
N MET A 72 4.79 -7.61 3.67
CA MET A 72 4.57 -9.03 3.44
C MET A 72 3.11 -9.36 3.10
N TYR A 73 2.16 -8.57 3.61
CA TYR A 73 0.76 -8.67 3.23
C TYR A 73 0.56 -8.37 1.74
N TYR A 74 1.31 -7.40 1.20
CA TYR A 74 1.29 -7.03 -0.21
C TYR A 74 1.98 -8.07 -1.10
N ILE A 75 3.01 -8.77 -0.62
CA ILE A 75 3.57 -9.94 -1.32
C ILE A 75 2.49 -10.99 -1.58
N ALA A 76 1.74 -11.36 -0.53
CA ALA A 76 0.67 -12.35 -0.65
C ALA A 76 -0.47 -11.84 -1.56
N ALA A 77 -0.95 -10.62 -1.34
CA ALA A 77 -2.07 -10.07 -2.08
C ALA A 77 -1.77 -9.85 -3.58
N PHE A 78 -0.61 -9.27 -3.90
CA PHE A 78 -0.21 -9.06 -5.29
C PHE A 78 0.21 -10.38 -5.97
N GLY A 79 0.80 -11.31 -5.22
CA GLY A 79 1.00 -12.68 -5.69
C GLY A 79 -0.32 -13.32 -6.14
N LEU A 80 -1.34 -13.32 -5.29
CA LEU A 80 -2.67 -13.85 -5.63
C LEU A 80 -3.31 -13.07 -6.80
N LEU A 81 -3.25 -11.75 -6.79
CA LEU A 81 -3.80 -10.91 -7.86
C LEU A 81 -3.17 -11.24 -9.22
N THR A 82 -1.84 -11.43 -9.26
CA THR A 82 -1.14 -11.77 -10.50
C THR A 82 -1.50 -13.16 -11.02
N VAL A 83 -1.70 -14.15 -10.15
CA VAL A 83 -2.23 -15.46 -10.53
C VAL A 83 -3.63 -15.33 -11.14
N MET A 84 -4.51 -14.54 -10.51
CA MET A 84 -5.85 -14.30 -11.05
C MET A 84 -5.82 -13.61 -12.41
N PHE A 85 -4.91 -12.65 -12.62
CA PHE A 85 -4.70 -12.02 -13.93
C PHE A 85 -4.19 -13.00 -14.98
N ASP A 86 -3.27 -13.89 -14.63
CA ASP A 86 -2.72 -14.90 -15.55
C ASP A 86 -3.81 -15.89 -15.98
N VAL A 87 -4.60 -16.38 -15.03
CA VAL A 87 -5.75 -17.26 -15.30
C VAL A 87 -6.75 -16.56 -16.21
N ALA A 88 -7.10 -15.31 -15.91
CA ALA A 88 -8.05 -14.53 -16.72
C ALA A 88 -7.53 -14.27 -18.13
N ALA A 89 -6.24 -13.97 -18.29
CA ALA A 89 -5.61 -13.75 -19.59
C ALA A 89 -5.58 -15.04 -20.43
N ARG A 90 -5.19 -16.18 -19.85
CA ARG A 90 -5.20 -17.49 -20.52
C ARG A 90 -6.62 -17.92 -20.91
N ARG A 91 -7.61 -17.68 -20.03
CA ARG A 91 -9.03 -17.95 -20.34
C ARG A 91 -9.51 -17.11 -21.52
N ALA A 92 -9.17 -15.82 -21.56
CA ALA A 92 -9.53 -14.94 -22.66
C ALA A 92 -8.84 -15.32 -23.99
N ALA A 93 -7.64 -15.89 -23.92
CA ALA A 93 -6.89 -16.35 -25.09
C ALA A 93 -7.32 -17.75 -25.61
N GLY A 94 -8.31 -18.39 -24.98
CA GLY A 94 -8.83 -19.70 -25.41
C GLY A 94 -8.00 -20.91 -24.97
N VAL A 95 -7.13 -20.77 -23.96
CA VAL A 95 -6.34 -21.89 -23.43
C VAL A 95 -7.27 -22.94 -22.79
N ARG A 96 -7.10 -24.22 -23.16
CA ARG A 96 -7.96 -25.34 -22.73
C ARG A 96 -8.07 -25.53 -21.20
N HIS A 97 -6.94 -25.40 -20.49
CA HIS A 97 -6.92 -25.49 -19.02
C HIS A 97 -6.24 -24.24 -18.41
N PRO A 98 -6.96 -23.11 -18.28
CA PRO A 98 -6.34 -21.82 -17.90
C PRO A 98 -5.76 -21.83 -16.50
N TRP A 99 -6.43 -22.47 -15.52
CA TRP A 99 -5.94 -22.62 -14.15
C TRP A 99 -4.65 -23.43 -14.07
N ARG A 100 -4.67 -24.65 -14.63
CA ARG A 100 -3.46 -25.50 -14.67
C ARG A 100 -2.34 -24.84 -15.48
N GLY A 101 -2.70 -24.11 -16.54
CA GLY A 101 -1.77 -23.33 -17.34
C GLY A 101 -1.07 -22.26 -16.51
N ALA A 102 -1.82 -21.44 -15.78
CA ALA A 102 -1.25 -20.42 -14.90
C ALA A 102 -0.38 -21.03 -13.80
N ILE A 103 -0.83 -22.11 -13.16
CA ILE A 103 -0.03 -22.78 -12.11
C ILE A 103 1.28 -23.33 -12.67
N VAL A 104 1.22 -24.12 -13.73
CA VAL A 104 2.40 -24.80 -14.28
C VAL A 104 3.36 -23.82 -14.96
N ARG A 105 2.85 -22.77 -15.62
CA ARG A 105 3.65 -21.87 -16.44
C ARG A 105 4.03 -20.55 -15.76
N ASP A 106 3.24 -20.09 -14.80
CA ASP A 106 3.37 -18.73 -14.24
C ASP A 106 3.56 -18.69 -12.71
N VAL A 107 3.04 -19.66 -11.94
CA VAL A 107 3.17 -19.66 -10.47
C VAL A 107 4.58 -19.98 -10.02
N LEU A 108 5.23 -21.04 -10.55
CA LEU A 108 6.61 -21.37 -10.18
C LEU A 108 7.58 -20.20 -10.45
N PRO A 109 7.61 -19.60 -11.67
CA PRO A 109 8.37 -18.37 -11.91
C PRO A 109 7.88 -17.17 -11.07
N GLY A 110 6.60 -17.12 -10.74
CA GLY A 110 6.02 -16.08 -9.87
C GLY A 110 6.49 -16.18 -8.42
N LEU A 111 6.63 -17.38 -7.88
CA LEU A 111 7.22 -17.63 -6.55
C LEU A 111 8.68 -17.19 -6.52
N TRP A 112 9.43 -17.47 -7.59
CA TRP A 112 10.79 -16.95 -7.72
C TRP A 112 10.83 -15.41 -7.66
N ALA A 113 9.92 -14.75 -8.38
CA ALA A 113 9.85 -13.29 -8.39
C ALA A 113 9.46 -12.71 -7.02
N PHE A 114 8.33 -13.13 -6.44
CA PHE A 114 7.79 -12.50 -5.24
C PHE A 114 8.47 -12.96 -3.94
N VAL A 115 8.87 -14.23 -3.87
CA VAL A 115 9.46 -14.80 -2.65
C VAL A 115 10.97 -14.72 -2.71
N VAL A 116 11.62 -15.30 -3.72
CA VAL A 116 13.09 -15.38 -3.72
C VAL A 116 13.72 -14.02 -3.92
N LEU A 117 13.34 -13.27 -4.97
CA LEU A 117 13.86 -11.90 -5.13
C LEU A 117 13.39 -10.96 -4.03
N GLY A 118 12.19 -11.17 -3.48
CA GLY A 118 11.72 -10.42 -2.31
C GLY A 118 12.62 -10.63 -1.10
N VAL A 119 12.99 -11.88 -0.79
CA VAL A 119 13.91 -12.21 0.31
C VAL A 119 15.30 -11.67 0.04
N VAL A 120 15.82 -11.79 -1.18
CA VAL A 120 17.14 -11.22 -1.55
C VAL A 120 17.14 -9.70 -1.39
N ALA A 121 16.10 -9.02 -1.88
CA ALA A 121 15.95 -7.57 -1.74
C ALA A 121 15.80 -7.17 -0.26
N TYR A 122 15.01 -7.89 0.54
CA TYR A 122 14.92 -7.68 1.97
C TYR A 122 16.28 -7.81 2.64
N LEU A 123 16.99 -8.93 2.45
CA LEU A 123 18.31 -9.17 3.05
C LEU A 123 19.34 -8.14 2.59
N SER A 124 19.23 -7.64 1.35
CA SER A 124 20.11 -6.57 0.86
C SER A 124 19.97 -5.28 1.66
N THR A 125 18.79 -4.99 2.25
CA THR A 125 18.62 -3.81 3.12
C THR A 125 19.41 -3.92 4.43
N TRP A 126 19.82 -5.13 4.83
CA TRP A 126 20.59 -5.39 6.04
C TRP A 126 22.11 -5.37 5.80
N TRP A 127 22.58 -5.03 4.60
CA TRP A 127 24.01 -5.07 4.26
C TRP A 127 24.89 -4.31 5.27
N ALA A 128 24.45 -3.12 5.70
CA ALA A 128 25.17 -2.30 6.67
C ALA A 128 25.14 -2.89 8.09
N TRP A 129 24.05 -3.57 8.48
CA TRP A 129 23.98 -4.28 9.76
C TRP A 129 24.92 -5.49 9.78
N PHE A 130 24.97 -6.26 8.70
CA PHE A 130 25.91 -7.38 8.56
C PHE A 130 27.37 -6.92 8.55
N GLY A 131 27.68 -5.80 7.90
CA GLY A 131 29.03 -5.25 7.80
C GLY A 131 29.47 -4.41 9.01
N SER A 132 28.54 -4.01 9.87
CA SER A 132 28.85 -3.17 11.04
C SER A 132 29.54 -3.99 12.12
N GLU A 133 30.45 -3.36 12.87
CA GLU A 133 31.08 -3.95 14.05
C GLU A 133 30.25 -3.79 15.33
N THR A 134 29.42 -2.73 15.37
CA THR A 134 28.71 -2.24 16.55
C THR A 134 27.20 -2.28 16.41
N ALA A 135 26.68 -2.87 15.33
CA ALA A 135 25.25 -3.05 15.15
C ALA A 135 24.65 -3.85 16.30
N ILE A 136 23.51 -3.36 16.79
CA ILE A 136 22.76 -3.99 17.88
C ILE A 136 22.50 -5.46 17.55
N ASP A 137 22.79 -6.33 18.52
CA ASP A 137 22.48 -7.76 18.48
C ASP A 137 23.03 -8.54 17.25
N ARG A 138 24.09 -8.03 16.60
CA ARG A 138 24.64 -8.69 15.40
C ARG A 138 25.36 -10.00 15.67
N THR A 139 25.81 -10.22 16.90
CA THR A 139 26.60 -11.39 17.31
C THR A 139 25.84 -12.29 18.30
N LEU A 140 24.50 -12.27 18.28
CA LEU A 140 23.67 -13.13 19.15
C LEU A 140 23.95 -14.63 18.94
N VAL A 141 24.22 -15.05 17.71
CA VAL A 141 24.63 -16.43 17.38
C VAL A 141 26.13 -16.46 17.14
N ALA A 142 26.84 -17.29 17.91
CA ALA A 142 28.28 -17.46 17.77
C ALA A 142 28.64 -18.09 16.41
N THR A 143 29.62 -17.49 15.73
CA THR A 143 30.17 -18.03 14.48
C THR A 143 31.15 -19.17 14.78
N THR A 144 30.84 -20.40 14.36
CA THR A 144 31.61 -21.61 14.66
C THR A 144 32.69 -21.95 13.61
N GLY A 145 33.26 -20.94 12.95
CA GLY A 145 34.30 -21.13 11.93
C GLY A 145 34.60 -19.85 11.13
N THR A 146 35.67 -19.87 10.35
CA THR A 146 36.08 -18.76 9.48
C THR A 146 35.71 -18.95 8.01
N ASP A 147 35.20 -20.12 7.63
CA ASP A 147 34.74 -20.36 6.27
C ASP A 147 33.47 -19.55 5.95
N PRO A 148 33.22 -19.20 4.67
CA PRO A 148 32.09 -18.35 4.30
C PRO A 148 30.72 -18.90 4.74
N LEU A 149 30.55 -20.22 4.80
CA LEU A 149 29.28 -20.84 5.18
C LEU A 149 29.05 -20.72 6.69
N SER A 150 30.08 -20.94 7.51
CA SER A 150 30.03 -20.73 8.96
C SER A 150 29.73 -19.28 9.32
N VAL A 151 30.39 -18.32 8.63
CA VAL A 151 30.13 -16.88 8.79
C VAL A 151 28.68 -16.55 8.42
N ALA A 152 28.21 -17.03 7.26
CA ALA A 152 26.82 -16.79 6.83
C ALA A 152 25.80 -17.39 7.79
N ARG A 153 26.04 -18.60 8.33
CA ARG A 153 25.16 -19.24 9.32
C ARG A 153 25.09 -18.44 10.63
N GLY A 154 26.22 -17.97 11.13
CA GLY A 154 26.26 -17.11 12.32
C GLY A 154 25.50 -15.81 12.08
N ALA A 155 25.78 -15.12 10.98
CA ALA A 155 25.15 -13.84 10.65
C ALA A 155 23.63 -13.96 10.44
N LEU A 156 23.17 -14.95 9.66
CA LEU A 156 21.74 -15.20 9.44
C LEU A 156 21.05 -15.70 10.71
N GLY A 157 21.74 -16.50 11.53
CA GLY A 157 21.25 -16.93 12.83
C GLY A 157 21.04 -15.76 13.79
N SER A 158 22.00 -14.84 13.88
CA SER A 158 21.86 -13.61 14.66
C SER A 158 20.72 -12.75 14.15
N LEU A 159 20.59 -12.56 12.82
CA LEU A 159 19.49 -11.80 12.25
C LEU A 159 18.14 -12.44 12.57
N PHE A 160 18.06 -13.77 12.55
CA PHE A 160 16.85 -14.51 12.92
C PHE A 160 16.50 -14.29 14.39
N GLN A 161 17.46 -14.45 15.32
CA GLN A 161 17.23 -14.21 16.75
C GLN A 161 16.85 -12.76 17.07
N TYR A 162 17.53 -11.81 16.44
CA TYR A 162 17.16 -10.40 16.50
C TYR A 162 15.72 -10.18 16.02
N SER A 163 15.36 -10.76 14.87
CA SER A 163 14.01 -10.65 14.31
C SER A 163 12.96 -11.28 15.23
N THR A 164 13.26 -12.40 15.90
CA THR A 164 12.34 -12.98 16.89
C THR A 164 12.13 -12.06 18.08
N HIS A 165 13.19 -11.43 18.61
CA HIS A 165 13.04 -10.45 19.70
C HIS A 165 12.19 -9.24 19.27
N VAL A 166 12.39 -8.74 18.05
CA VAL A 166 11.56 -7.67 17.48
C VAL A 166 10.10 -8.10 17.36
N LEU A 167 9.83 -9.33 16.89
CA LEU A 167 8.47 -9.85 16.77
C LEU A 167 7.80 -9.97 18.15
N ASP A 168 8.50 -10.52 19.13
CA ASP A 168 7.99 -10.72 20.49
C ASP A 168 7.64 -9.38 21.15
N PHE A 169 8.49 -8.36 20.98
CA PHE A 169 8.17 -7.00 21.41
C PHE A 169 6.90 -6.47 20.75
N HIS A 170 6.78 -6.59 19.41
CA HIS A 170 5.62 -6.08 18.69
C HIS A 170 4.32 -6.83 18.99
N ALA A 171 4.40 -8.13 19.26
CA ALA A 171 3.27 -8.97 19.62
C ALA A 171 2.79 -8.72 21.06
N SER A 172 3.70 -8.31 21.95
CA SER A 172 3.39 -7.97 23.34
C SER A 172 3.06 -6.49 23.57
N LEU A 173 3.19 -5.64 22.54
CA LEU A 173 2.82 -4.22 22.58
C LEU A 173 1.31 -4.01 22.48
N VAL A 174 0.60 -4.47 23.52
CA VAL A 174 -0.86 -4.39 23.65
C VAL A 174 -1.28 -3.13 24.39
N THR A 175 -2.41 -2.58 23.97
CA THR A 175 -3.08 -1.45 24.62
C THR A 175 -3.57 -1.88 26.00
N LYS A 176 -2.97 -1.33 27.06
CA LYS A 176 -3.40 -1.60 28.44
C LYS A 176 -4.65 -0.79 28.79
N PRO A 177 -5.71 -1.39 29.36
CA PRO A 177 -6.87 -0.65 29.85
C PRO A 177 -6.45 0.46 30.82
N GLY A 178 -6.96 1.68 30.61
CA GLY A 178 -6.62 2.84 31.44
C GLY A 178 -5.26 3.50 31.16
N GLN A 179 -4.42 2.91 30.30
CA GLN A 179 -3.13 3.49 29.87
C GLN A 179 -3.06 3.62 28.35
N GLN A 180 -4.21 3.86 27.71
CA GLN A 180 -4.30 4.03 26.27
C GLN A 180 -3.59 5.31 25.86
N HIS A 181 -2.81 5.25 24.78
CA HIS A 181 -2.19 6.47 24.27
C HIS A 181 -3.27 7.42 23.75
N PRO A 182 -3.26 8.73 24.07
CA PRO A 182 -4.34 9.65 23.70
C PRO A 182 -4.65 9.68 22.20
N TRP A 183 -3.60 9.54 21.37
CA TRP A 183 -3.68 9.52 19.91
C TRP A 183 -3.73 8.12 19.28
N GLU A 184 -3.94 7.08 20.08
CA GLU A 184 -4.15 5.72 19.57
C GLU A 184 -5.42 5.66 18.69
N SER A 185 -5.35 4.97 17.56
CA SER A 185 -6.50 4.75 16.69
C SER A 185 -6.56 3.30 16.19
N LYS A 186 -7.74 2.89 15.72
CA LYS A 186 -8.04 1.50 15.36
C LYS A 186 -8.50 1.39 13.92
N PRO A 187 -8.33 0.23 13.26
CA PRO A 187 -8.50 0.08 11.83
C PRO A 187 -9.88 0.49 11.30
N TRP A 188 -10.95 0.39 12.09
CA TRP A 188 -12.28 0.84 11.68
C TRP A 188 -12.43 2.37 11.54
N THR A 189 -11.58 3.15 12.21
CA THR A 189 -11.58 4.63 12.09
C THR A 189 -10.77 5.15 10.92
N TRP A 190 -9.87 4.34 10.37
CA TRP A 190 -8.87 4.79 9.40
C TRP A 190 -9.45 5.10 8.01
N PRO A 191 -10.38 4.32 7.43
CA PRO A 191 -10.89 4.61 6.09
C PRO A 191 -11.35 6.05 5.92
N MET A 192 -12.03 6.60 6.92
CA MET A 192 -12.57 7.97 6.90
C MET A 192 -11.71 8.98 7.67
N SER A 193 -10.48 8.62 8.08
CA SER A 193 -9.60 9.49 8.87
C SER A 193 -10.30 10.08 10.11
N LEU A 194 -11.14 9.30 10.79
CA LEU A 194 -11.99 9.80 11.88
C LEU A 194 -11.20 10.11 13.16
N ARG A 195 -10.04 9.47 13.34
CA ARG A 195 -9.14 9.71 14.46
C ARG A 195 -7.71 9.96 13.93
N PRO A 196 -7.35 11.23 13.67
CA PRO A 196 -6.02 11.62 13.21
C PRO A 196 -5.00 11.44 14.33
N MET A 197 -3.74 11.75 14.05
CA MET A 197 -2.65 11.66 15.03
C MET A 197 -1.86 12.96 15.08
N LEU A 198 -1.59 13.45 16.29
CA LEU A 198 -0.75 14.62 16.52
C LEU A 198 0.73 14.21 16.57
N TYR A 199 1.58 14.82 15.73
CA TYR A 199 3.03 14.66 15.78
C TYR A 199 3.71 15.72 16.64
N TYR A 200 3.20 16.94 16.58
CA TYR A 200 3.82 18.11 17.19
C TYR A 200 2.74 19.06 17.68
N TYR A 201 2.97 19.65 18.85
CA TYR A 201 2.15 20.73 19.39
C TYR A 201 3.00 21.61 20.29
N GLU A 202 2.95 22.91 20.04
CA GLU A 202 3.54 23.94 20.87
C GLU A 202 2.54 25.10 21.02
N GLY A 203 2.11 25.33 22.27
CA GLY A 203 1.27 26.45 22.65
C GLY A 203 2.14 27.60 23.14
N GLY A 204 1.92 28.81 22.61
CA GLY A 204 2.69 29.99 22.95
C GLY A 204 3.77 30.36 21.92
N THR A 205 3.65 29.84 20.70
CA THR A 205 4.47 30.31 19.58
C THR A 205 4.07 31.73 19.17
N THR A 206 4.91 32.38 18.38
CA THR A 206 4.66 33.71 17.80
C THR A 206 4.48 33.61 16.28
N GLY A 207 3.91 34.64 15.65
CA GLY A 207 3.87 34.75 14.18
C GLY A 207 2.47 34.64 13.56
N CYS A 208 1.41 34.46 14.36
CA CYS A 208 0.02 34.45 13.89
C CYS A 208 -0.71 35.80 14.06
N GLY A 209 -0.04 36.85 14.54
CA GLY A 209 -0.63 38.18 14.78
C GLY A 209 -1.30 38.38 16.14
N GLU A 210 -1.26 37.37 17.03
CA GLU A 210 -1.79 37.44 18.40
C GLU A 210 -0.70 37.17 19.45
N ALA A 211 -1.00 37.44 20.73
CA ALA A 211 -0.06 37.26 21.84
C ALA A 211 0.23 35.78 22.18
N ARG A 212 -0.65 34.85 21.78
CA ARG A 212 -0.49 33.41 21.94
C ARG A 212 -0.94 32.70 20.68
N CYS A 213 -0.02 32.02 20.01
CA CYS A 213 -0.30 31.18 18.85
C CYS A 213 -0.12 29.70 19.18
N VAL A 214 -0.67 28.85 18.31
CA VAL A 214 -0.48 27.41 18.30
C VAL A 214 0.31 27.04 17.05
N SER A 215 1.35 26.23 17.21
CA SER A 215 1.97 25.50 16.09
C SER A 215 1.76 24.02 16.33
N ALA A 216 1.17 23.32 15.36
CA ALA A 216 0.89 21.90 15.46
C ALA A 216 1.08 21.19 14.13
N THR A 217 1.59 19.96 14.16
CA THR A 217 1.66 19.08 12.99
C THR A 217 0.80 17.85 13.23
N MET A 218 -0.24 17.67 12.42
CA MET A 218 -1.15 16.54 12.50
C MET A 218 -1.03 15.65 11.25
N LEU A 219 -1.02 14.35 11.47
CA LEU A 219 -1.39 13.38 10.45
C LEU A 219 -2.90 13.32 10.33
N ILE A 220 -3.43 13.98 9.30
CA ILE A 220 -4.85 13.99 9.00
C ILE A 220 -5.08 13.82 7.49
N GLY A 221 -6.06 13.00 7.14
CA GLY A 221 -6.52 12.90 5.77
C GLY A 221 -7.48 14.04 5.44
N THR A 222 -7.39 14.62 4.24
CA THR A 222 -8.34 15.63 3.78
C THR A 222 -9.77 15.07 3.76
N PRO A 223 -10.71 15.60 4.58
CA PRO A 223 -12.08 15.09 4.67
C PRO A 223 -12.79 14.91 3.33
N ALA A 224 -12.62 15.87 2.40
CA ALA A 224 -13.23 15.81 1.06
C ALA A 224 -12.81 14.56 0.26
N LEU A 225 -11.66 13.95 0.59
CA LEU A 225 -11.15 12.74 -0.02
C LEU A 225 -11.44 11.51 0.86
N TRP A 226 -11.09 11.58 2.15
CA TRP A 226 -11.13 10.43 3.05
C TRP A 226 -12.55 10.01 3.45
N TRP A 227 -13.49 10.94 3.58
CA TRP A 227 -14.87 10.59 3.95
C TRP A 227 -15.61 9.82 2.86
N LEU A 228 -15.13 9.86 1.62
CA LEU A 228 -15.65 9.05 0.52
C LEU A 228 -15.14 7.61 0.49
N SER A 229 -14.25 7.22 1.40
CA SER A 229 -13.65 5.88 1.40
C SER A 229 -14.67 4.74 1.43
N LEU A 230 -15.67 4.80 2.31
CA LEU A 230 -16.70 3.75 2.41
C LEU A 230 -17.57 3.66 1.14
N PRO A 231 -18.17 4.74 0.61
CA PRO A 231 -18.95 4.63 -0.63
C PRO A 231 -18.08 4.23 -1.83
N VAL A 232 -16.83 4.70 -1.92
CA VAL A 232 -15.89 4.29 -2.98
C VAL A 232 -15.53 2.81 -2.86
N LEU A 233 -15.30 2.31 -1.64
CA LEU A 233 -15.02 0.89 -1.39
C LEU A 233 -16.24 0.03 -1.72
N ALA A 234 -17.44 0.43 -1.30
CA ALA A 234 -18.68 -0.27 -1.59
C ALA A 234 -18.92 -0.36 -3.12
N TRP A 235 -18.75 0.77 -3.82
CA TRP A 235 -18.82 0.79 -5.28
C TRP A 235 -17.75 -0.09 -5.92
N GLY A 236 -16.51 -0.03 -5.42
CA GLY A 236 -15.41 -0.84 -5.91
C GLY A 236 -15.64 -2.34 -5.74
N LEU A 237 -16.16 -2.76 -4.59
CA LEU A 237 -16.55 -4.16 -4.33
C LEU A 237 -17.66 -4.60 -5.29
N TRP A 238 -18.69 -3.77 -5.49
CA TRP A 238 -19.74 -4.07 -6.46
C TRP A 238 -19.18 -4.20 -7.89
N ARG A 239 -18.30 -3.28 -8.32
CA ARG A 239 -17.65 -3.35 -9.63
C ARG A 239 -16.75 -4.58 -9.78
N MET A 240 -16.06 -4.96 -8.71
CA MET A 240 -15.19 -6.14 -8.67
C MET A 240 -16.00 -7.44 -8.80
N PHE A 241 -17.08 -7.61 -8.02
CA PHE A 241 -17.82 -8.87 -7.97
C PHE A 241 -18.98 -8.95 -8.98
N ALA A 242 -19.80 -7.90 -9.09
CA ALA A 242 -20.99 -7.91 -9.96
C ALA A 242 -20.67 -7.55 -11.41
N ARG A 243 -19.60 -6.78 -11.67
CA ARG A 243 -19.19 -6.38 -13.03
C ARG A 243 -17.87 -7.00 -13.49
N LEU A 244 -17.20 -7.77 -12.63
CA LEU A 244 -15.90 -8.40 -12.89
C LEU A 244 -14.87 -7.40 -13.47
N ASP A 245 -14.92 -6.15 -13.00
CA ASP A 245 -14.06 -5.09 -13.49
C ASP A 245 -12.68 -5.20 -12.84
N TRP A 246 -11.70 -5.67 -13.62
CA TRP A 246 -10.33 -5.90 -13.15
C TRP A 246 -9.67 -4.64 -12.57
N ARG A 247 -10.06 -3.44 -13.05
CA ARG A 247 -9.49 -2.16 -12.59
C ARG A 247 -9.84 -1.93 -11.12
N TYR A 248 -11.12 -2.14 -10.79
CA TYR A 248 -11.60 -2.06 -9.42
C TYR A 248 -11.07 -3.21 -8.58
N ALA A 249 -11.01 -4.44 -9.13
CA ALA A 249 -10.42 -5.57 -8.41
C ALA A 249 -8.97 -5.29 -7.96
N ALA A 250 -8.14 -4.74 -8.85
CA ALA A 250 -6.75 -4.40 -8.56
C ALA A 250 -6.63 -3.37 -7.42
N VAL A 251 -7.42 -2.29 -7.50
CA VAL A 251 -7.40 -1.20 -6.52
C VAL A 251 -7.98 -1.63 -5.17
N VAL A 252 -9.09 -2.37 -5.17
CA VAL A 252 -9.73 -2.90 -3.95
C VAL A 252 -8.81 -3.87 -3.24
N VAL A 253 -8.13 -4.76 -3.97
CA VAL A 253 -7.12 -5.66 -3.37
C VAL A 253 -6.01 -4.85 -2.69
N GLY A 254 -5.45 -3.83 -3.37
CA GLY A 254 -4.42 -2.97 -2.77
C GLY A 254 -4.91 -2.21 -1.52
N TYR A 255 -6.13 -1.68 -1.57
CA TYR A 255 -6.75 -0.97 -0.44
C TYR A 255 -7.00 -1.90 0.76
N LEU A 256 -7.66 -3.03 0.54
CA LEU A 256 -8.00 -3.98 1.59
C LEU A 256 -6.76 -4.67 2.17
N THR A 257 -5.69 -4.83 1.41
CA THR A 257 -4.41 -5.36 1.92
C THR A 257 -3.80 -4.43 2.97
N GLY A 258 -3.97 -3.12 2.80
CA GLY A 258 -3.52 -2.13 3.79
C GLY A 258 -4.40 -2.04 5.04
N LEU A 259 -5.61 -2.61 5.00
CA LEU A 259 -6.64 -2.46 6.03
C LEU A 259 -6.92 -3.74 6.81
N LEU A 260 -7.26 -4.84 6.12
CA LEU A 260 -7.79 -6.07 6.71
C LEU A 260 -6.83 -6.76 7.69
N PRO A 261 -5.50 -6.85 7.44
CA PRO A 261 -4.60 -7.56 8.35
C PRO A 261 -4.61 -6.99 9.79
N TRP A 262 -4.91 -5.69 9.93
CA TRP A 262 -4.94 -5.02 11.23
C TRP A 262 -6.14 -5.43 12.10
N PHE A 263 -7.18 -6.02 11.51
CA PHE A 263 -8.30 -6.59 12.29
C PHE A 263 -7.93 -7.89 13.01
N ALA A 264 -6.78 -8.50 12.71
CA ALA A 264 -6.33 -9.72 13.38
C ALA A 264 -5.73 -9.48 14.77
N THR A 265 -5.38 -8.24 15.12
CA THR A 265 -4.64 -7.89 16.36
C THR A 265 -5.20 -6.63 17.01
N LEU A 266 -6.51 -6.57 17.28
CA LEU A 266 -7.19 -5.34 17.74
C LEU A 266 -6.74 -4.82 19.11
N ASP A 267 -6.20 -5.70 19.95
CA ASP A 267 -5.61 -5.40 21.25
C ASP A 267 -4.27 -4.66 21.14
N ARG A 268 -3.60 -4.73 19.99
CA ARG A 268 -2.34 -4.04 19.74
C ARG A 268 -2.52 -2.51 19.72
N GLN A 269 -1.54 -1.80 20.26
CA GLN A 269 -1.49 -0.35 20.18
C GLN A 269 -1.18 0.08 18.74
N MET A 270 -2.11 0.81 18.11
CA MET A 270 -2.03 1.20 16.70
C MET A 270 -2.36 2.69 16.51
N TYR A 271 -1.99 3.20 15.34
CA TYR A 271 -2.09 4.62 15.02
C TYR A 271 -2.47 4.81 13.55
N PHE A 272 -2.94 6.02 13.23
CA PHE A 272 -3.50 6.33 11.91
C PHE A 272 -2.47 6.21 10.77
N PHE A 273 -1.18 6.37 11.04
CA PHE A 273 -0.14 6.24 10.01
C PHE A 273 -0.02 4.84 9.40
N TYR A 274 -0.56 3.80 10.04
CA TYR A 274 -0.64 2.48 9.40
C TYR A 274 -1.53 2.47 8.16
N ALA A 275 -2.42 3.45 8.03
CA ALA A 275 -3.28 3.64 6.88
C ALA A 275 -2.59 4.35 5.70
N THR A 276 -1.35 4.84 5.84
CA THR A 276 -0.66 5.59 4.77
C THR A 276 -0.61 4.84 3.44
N PRO A 277 -0.32 3.52 3.36
CA PRO A 277 -0.39 2.79 2.10
C PRO A 277 -1.79 2.75 1.45
N MET A 278 -2.87 2.84 2.26
CA MET A 278 -4.24 2.85 1.75
C MET A 278 -4.55 4.12 0.95
N ALA A 279 -3.88 5.24 1.24
CA ALA A 279 -4.16 6.54 0.64
C ALA A 279 -4.04 6.50 -0.89
N ALA A 280 -2.99 5.87 -1.43
CA ALA A 280 -2.79 5.76 -2.87
C ALA A 280 -3.92 4.97 -3.54
N PHE A 281 -4.38 3.88 -2.93
CA PHE A 281 -5.48 3.08 -3.47
C PHE A 281 -6.84 3.77 -3.33
N LEU A 282 -7.04 4.58 -2.29
CA LEU A 282 -8.22 5.43 -2.19
C LEU A 282 -8.27 6.46 -3.33
N VAL A 283 -7.15 7.15 -3.60
CA VAL A 283 -7.02 8.08 -4.72
C VAL A 283 -7.30 7.38 -6.05
N LEU A 284 -6.75 6.20 -6.27
CA LEU A 284 -7.04 5.40 -7.48
C LEU A 284 -8.52 5.00 -7.57
N GLY A 285 -9.14 4.60 -6.45
CA GLY A 285 -10.56 4.24 -6.40
C GLY A 285 -11.46 5.44 -6.74
N ILE A 286 -11.19 6.59 -6.14
CA ILE A 286 -11.87 7.85 -6.45
C ILE A 286 -11.66 8.21 -7.92
N THR A 287 -10.44 8.09 -8.45
CA THR A 287 -10.12 8.37 -9.86
C THR A 287 -10.94 7.47 -10.81
N LEU A 288 -11.10 6.19 -10.48
CA LEU A 288 -11.94 5.28 -11.26
C LEU A 288 -13.43 5.69 -11.22
N CYS A 289 -13.93 6.16 -10.07
CA CYS A 289 -15.27 6.71 -9.94
C CYS A 289 -15.44 7.99 -10.77
N LEU A 290 -14.50 8.93 -10.66
CA LEU A 290 -14.51 10.19 -11.40
C LEU A 290 -14.43 9.95 -12.92
N GLY A 291 -13.67 8.95 -13.38
CA GLY A 291 -13.65 8.56 -14.78
C GLY A 291 -15.01 8.09 -15.31
N GLN A 292 -15.86 7.50 -14.45
CA GLN A 292 -17.23 7.15 -14.80
C GLN A 292 -18.16 8.38 -14.80
N VAL A 293 -17.98 9.29 -13.85
CA VAL A 293 -18.72 10.57 -13.77
C VAL A 293 -18.46 11.43 -15.01
N LEU A 294 -17.18 11.53 -15.43
CA LEU A 294 -16.73 12.25 -16.62
C LEU A 294 -17.43 11.75 -17.91
N GLY A 295 -17.72 10.45 -17.98
CA GLY A 295 -18.41 9.83 -19.10
C GLY A 295 -17.49 9.32 -20.22
N ALA A 296 -18.06 8.49 -21.10
CA ALA A 296 -17.34 7.86 -22.20
C ALA A 296 -16.80 8.89 -23.20
N ALA A 297 -15.70 8.56 -23.89
CA ALA A 297 -15.10 9.43 -24.91
C ALA A 297 -16.05 9.73 -26.09
N ARG A 298 -16.99 8.82 -26.38
CA ARG A 298 -17.99 8.96 -27.45
C ARG A 298 -19.31 9.59 -26.99
N ALA A 299 -19.41 10.01 -25.73
CA ALA A 299 -20.61 10.68 -25.23
C ALA A 299 -20.76 12.07 -25.87
N GLY A 300 -22.01 12.53 -26.02
CA GLY A 300 -22.29 13.87 -26.54
C GLY A 300 -21.65 14.98 -25.70
N ALA A 301 -21.44 16.14 -26.33
CA ALA A 301 -20.75 17.29 -25.73
C ALA A 301 -21.36 17.71 -24.38
N GLU A 302 -22.69 17.75 -24.27
CA GLU A 302 -23.37 18.09 -23.02
C GLU A 302 -23.07 17.09 -21.90
N ARG A 303 -23.20 15.77 -22.14
CA ARG A 303 -22.96 14.75 -21.11
C ARG A 303 -21.53 14.79 -20.59
N ARG A 304 -20.55 14.98 -21.49
CA ARG A 304 -19.13 15.05 -21.14
C ARG A 304 -18.78 16.41 -20.50
N GLY A 305 -19.41 17.49 -20.95
CA GLY A 305 -19.28 18.83 -20.36
C GLY A 305 -19.76 18.87 -18.91
N THR A 306 -20.97 18.35 -18.64
CA THR A 306 -21.50 18.24 -17.27
C THR A 306 -20.63 17.32 -16.41
N GLY A 307 -20.19 16.18 -16.96
CA GLY A 307 -19.28 15.27 -16.25
C GLY A 307 -17.95 15.93 -15.88
N LEU A 308 -17.36 16.67 -16.81
CA LEU A 308 -16.12 17.42 -16.58
C LEU A 308 -16.30 18.50 -15.53
N LEU A 309 -17.40 19.25 -15.57
CA LEU A 309 -17.73 20.26 -14.57
C LEU A 309 -17.78 19.65 -13.16
N VAL A 310 -18.50 18.54 -12.99
CA VAL A 310 -18.60 17.86 -11.69
C VAL A 310 -17.23 17.38 -11.20
N VAL A 311 -16.42 16.78 -12.08
CA VAL A 311 -15.07 16.32 -11.74
C VAL A 311 -14.18 17.50 -11.34
N ALA A 312 -14.21 18.60 -12.10
CA ALA A 312 -13.40 19.79 -11.82
C ALA A 312 -13.80 20.44 -10.49
N LEU A 313 -15.10 20.57 -10.21
CA LEU A 313 -15.60 21.09 -8.94
C LEU A 313 -15.18 20.22 -7.77
N TYR A 314 -15.26 18.89 -7.90
CA TYR A 314 -14.83 17.96 -6.85
C TYR A 314 -13.32 18.05 -6.59
N VAL A 315 -12.50 18.05 -7.65
CA VAL A 315 -11.04 18.20 -7.51
C VAL A 315 -10.71 19.55 -6.88
N GLY A 316 -11.38 20.63 -7.30
CA GLY A 316 -11.25 21.96 -6.71
C GLY A 316 -11.60 21.97 -5.22
N LEU A 317 -12.67 21.28 -4.80
CA LEU A 317 -13.04 21.12 -3.39
C LEU A 317 -11.96 20.38 -2.59
N VAL A 318 -11.37 19.31 -3.13
CA VAL A 318 -10.29 18.57 -2.48
C VAL A 318 -9.06 19.46 -2.28
N VAL A 319 -8.68 20.25 -3.30
CA VAL A 319 -7.58 21.21 -3.21
C VAL A 319 -7.88 22.30 -2.18
N ALA A 320 -9.09 22.87 -2.19
CA ALA A 320 -9.49 23.88 -1.22
C ALA A 320 -9.46 23.33 0.22
N ASN A 321 -9.91 22.09 0.43
CA ASN A 321 -9.85 21.43 1.74
C ASN A 321 -8.41 21.14 2.18
N PHE A 322 -7.51 20.77 1.25
CA PHE A 322 -6.08 20.64 1.54
C PHE A 322 -5.45 21.98 1.95
N VAL A 323 -5.72 23.06 1.21
CA VAL A 323 -5.23 24.41 1.54
C VAL A 323 -5.77 24.88 2.90
N TRP A 324 -7.04 24.56 3.21
CA TRP A 324 -7.61 24.87 4.52
C TRP A 324 -6.86 24.19 5.68
N LEU A 325 -6.42 22.94 5.51
CA LEU A 325 -5.68 22.20 6.53
C LEU A 325 -4.16 22.41 6.44
N TRP A 326 -3.67 23.22 5.49
CA TRP A 326 -2.24 23.44 5.27
C TRP A 326 -1.48 23.83 6.54
N PRO A 327 -1.99 24.74 7.41
CA PRO A 327 -1.24 25.15 8.60
C PRO A 327 -0.93 23.99 9.54
N ILE A 328 -1.92 23.14 9.85
CA ILE A 328 -1.73 21.99 10.74
C ILE A 328 -1.00 20.82 10.07
N LEU A 329 -0.84 20.83 8.75
CA LEU A 329 -0.03 19.84 8.03
C LEU A 329 1.46 20.22 8.04
N ASN A 330 1.78 21.52 8.13
CA ASN A 330 3.14 22.04 8.06
C ASN A 330 3.69 22.56 9.40
N GLY A 331 2.83 22.79 10.40
CA GLY A 331 3.24 23.41 11.66
C GLY A 331 3.28 24.94 11.58
N ASP A 332 2.54 25.55 10.67
CA ASP A 332 2.49 27.01 10.57
C ASP A 332 1.80 27.60 11.83
N PRO A 333 2.31 28.71 12.39
CA PRO A 333 1.71 29.32 13.58
C PRO A 333 0.34 29.92 13.24
N ILE A 334 -0.69 29.47 13.95
CA ILE A 334 -2.08 29.93 13.80
C ILE A 334 -2.66 30.39 15.14
N THR A 335 -3.74 31.17 15.08
CA THR A 335 -4.47 31.58 16.29
C THR A 335 -5.17 30.36 16.92
N GLU A 336 -5.45 30.43 18.23
CA GLU A 336 -6.20 29.35 18.92
C GLU A 336 -7.59 29.14 18.30
N SER A 337 -8.25 30.23 17.88
CA SER A 337 -9.55 30.16 17.19
C SER A 337 -9.45 29.41 15.86
N ARG A 338 -8.37 29.62 15.10
CA ARG A 338 -8.11 28.91 13.84
C ARG A 338 -7.83 27.44 14.10
N TRP A 339 -7.04 27.11 15.12
CA TRP A 339 -6.79 25.72 15.54
C TRP A 339 -8.10 24.98 15.83
N GLN A 340 -8.97 25.54 16.66
CA GLN A 340 -10.26 24.92 16.97
C GLN A 340 -11.18 24.77 15.73
N ALA A 341 -11.08 25.69 14.77
CA ALA A 341 -11.85 25.64 13.52
C ALA A 341 -11.35 24.58 12.53
N GLU A 342 -10.10 24.14 12.62
CA GLU A 342 -9.55 23.04 11.82
C GLU A 342 -9.88 21.66 12.45
N LEU A 343 -10.22 21.62 13.74
CA LEU A 343 -10.65 20.40 14.45
C LEU A 343 -12.15 20.12 14.28
N TRP A 344 -12.54 19.60 13.11
CA TRP A 344 -13.96 19.43 12.74
C TRP A 344 -14.71 18.37 13.54
N LEU A 345 -14.03 17.32 14.00
CA LEU A 345 -14.64 16.25 14.79
C LEU A 345 -14.15 16.31 16.25
N PRO A 346 -14.99 15.93 17.24
CA PRO A 346 -14.54 15.81 18.63
C PRO A 346 -13.36 14.86 18.80
N SER A 347 -13.26 13.82 17.96
CA SER A 347 -12.17 12.84 17.96
C SER A 347 -10.84 13.35 17.41
N TRP A 348 -10.79 14.60 16.92
CA TRP A 348 -9.57 15.26 16.47
C TRP A 348 -8.93 16.12 17.58
N ARG A 349 -9.57 16.20 18.75
CA ARG A 349 -9.14 17.01 19.89
C ARG A 349 -8.36 16.19 20.90
#